data_AF-A0A7Y3CRE3-F1
#
_entry.id   AF-A0A7Y3CRE3-F1
#
_cell.length_a   1.000
_cell.length_b   1.000
_cell.length_c   1.000
_cell.angle_alpha   90.00
_cell.angle_beta   90.00
_cell.angle_gamma   90.00
#
_symmetry.space_group_name_H-M   'P 1'
#
loop_
_entity.id
_entity.type
_entity.pdbx_description
1 polymer ?
#
loop_
_entity_poly.entity_id
_entity_poly.type
_entity_poly.pdbx_seq_one_letter_code
_entity_poly.pdbx_strand_id
1 'polypeptide(L)'
;MFQSKTQSRLGRALNDQILGGVMQRQIFNSDHGLPGKFASRLGAILAITGLLVLSACDGLGNTVTENNLQDDFGPDGTPPTLTVVTVQPDGFVELGDAVRIDFEASEALMKPTVFIGGAEAEVTGSIRNWGAVREMTEADTVGPIEFSIVFQDVSGEAGTVVLGTTDGSAAEYCGEFCPEEGLGPLEGHWKLEYAGLGLNPGDSDWFNISDTGIEGERHCWFNDTYQFGRDGSFRNVQGDETWLETWQGVTENGCGTPIAPHDGSNDAVFEYDEEAATLKLTGVGAYLGIAKAVNGAELADPSEAPESVTYDVVELIGDSLTVRMNYGGGHWEYRLTRITTSPIVGNWKLNFAGLGLNPGDTDWFNISDTGPEGERACWFDDIYHFGEDASFQILQQGETWLETWQGPAENGCGVPIAPHDGSTASAWIY
;
A
#
# COMPACT_ATOMS: atom_id res chain seq x y z
N MET A 1 -58.19 9.08 23.84
CA MET A 1 -59.44 8.29 23.74
C MET A 1 -59.68 8.02 22.25
N PHE A 2 -59.86 6.81 21.72
CA PHE A 2 -60.13 5.49 22.32
C PHE A 2 -59.23 4.40 21.71
N GLN A 3 -59.12 3.24 22.38
CA GLN A 3 -58.41 2.03 21.92
C GLN A 3 -59.36 0.99 21.25
N SER A 4 -58.75 -0.13 20.80
CA SER A 4 -59.34 -1.50 20.66
C SER A 4 -60.07 -1.79 19.34
N LYS A 5 -60.03 -2.99 18.71
CA LYS A 5 -59.38 -4.32 18.93
C LYS A 5 -59.28 -5.02 17.54
N THR A 6 -58.21 -5.72 17.14
CA THR A 6 -57.74 -7.10 17.49
C THR A 6 -58.62 -8.27 16.99
N GLN A 7 -57.94 -9.32 16.47
CA GLN A 7 -58.37 -10.72 16.18
C GLN A 7 -59.03 -11.05 14.81
N SER A 8 -58.93 -12.27 14.23
CA SER A 8 -57.90 -13.36 14.19
C SER A 8 -58.47 -14.61 13.46
N ARG A 9 -57.64 -15.41 12.75
CA ARG A 9 -57.80 -16.86 12.42
C ARG A 9 -56.51 -17.31 11.68
N LEU A 10 -55.72 -18.37 11.98
CA LEU A 10 -55.96 -19.79 12.36
C LEU A 10 -56.84 -20.53 11.33
N GLY A 11 -56.46 -21.61 10.63
CA GLY A 11 -55.24 -22.48 10.55
C GLY A 11 -55.50 -23.59 9.49
N ARG A 12 -54.83 -24.77 9.36
CA ARG A 12 -53.67 -25.44 10.00
C ARG A 12 -53.42 -26.79 9.26
N ALA A 13 -52.17 -27.30 9.18
CA ALA A 13 -51.78 -28.73 8.94
C ALA A 13 -52.03 -29.36 7.53
N LEU A 14 -51.33 -30.42 7.04
CA LEU A 14 -50.28 -31.32 7.58
C LEU A 14 -49.50 -32.08 6.45
N ASN A 15 -48.46 -32.86 6.85
CA ASN A 15 -47.77 -34.01 6.21
C ASN A 15 -46.43 -33.85 5.43
N ASP A 16 -45.32 -33.96 6.17
CA ASP A 16 -44.19 -34.91 6.08
C ASP A 16 -43.86 -35.70 4.80
N GLN A 17 -42.59 -35.60 4.36
CA GLN A 17 -41.59 -36.69 4.23
C GLN A 17 -40.17 -36.08 4.15
N ILE A 18 -39.37 -36.11 5.23
CA ILE A 18 -38.29 -37.08 5.50
C ILE A 18 -37.31 -37.33 4.33
N LEU A 19 -36.09 -36.78 4.47
CA LEU A 19 -34.82 -37.53 4.42
C LEU A 19 -33.71 -36.62 5.01
N GLY A 20 -32.88 -37.15 5.90
CA GLY A 20 -31.80 -36.40 6.58
C GLY A 20 -30.54 -37.25 6.76
N GLY A 21 -29.45 -36.62 7.19
CA GLY A 21 -28.16 -37.31 7.31
C GLY A 21 -27.05 -36.46 7.94
N VAL A 22 -27.17 -36.13 9.22
CA VAL A 22 -26.04 -35.69 10.05
C VAL A 22 -25.37 -36.95 10.63
N MET A 23 -24.04 -37.03 10.62
CA MET A 23 -23.33 -38.05 11.40
C MET A 23 -22.29 -37.42 12.34
N GLN A 24 -22.42 -37.76 13.62
CA GLN A 24 -21.51 -37.40 14.69
C GLN A 24 -21.04 -38.69 15.40
N ARG A 25 -19.87 -38.57 16.05
CA ARG A 25 -19.03 -39.58 16.70
C ARG A 25 -19.69 -40.70 17.55
N GLN A 26 -18.96 -41.83 17.57
CA GLN A 26 -18.63 -42.74 18.70
C GLN A 26 -19.40 -44.07 18.96
N ILE A 27 -18.60 -45.16 18.87
CA ILE A 27 -18.44 -46.32 19.80
C ILE A 27 -19.63 -47.28 20.06
N PHE A 28 -19.43 -48.57 19.72
CA PHE A 28 -19.55 -49.82 20.55
C PHE A 28 -19.30 -51.01 19.57
N ASN A 29 -18.27 -51.87 19.69
CA ASN A 29 -17.91 -52.92 20.67
C ASN A 29 -18.58 -54.31 20.42
N SER A 30 -17.73 -55.34 20.18
CA SER A 30 -17.98 -56.81 20.28
C SER A 30 -19.10 -57.45 19.39
N ASP A 31 -19.02 -58.68 18.87
CA ASP A 31 -18.35 -59.90 19.36
C ASP A 31 -18.31 -61.04 18.29
N HIS A 32 -17.73 -62.21 18.66
CA HIS A 32 -17.69 -63.53 17.96
C HIS A 32 -16.65 -63.74 16.81
N GLY A 33 -15.78 -64.77 16.86
CA GLY A 33 -15.64 -65.81 17.88
C GLY A 33 -14.36 -66.69 17.83
N LEU A 34 -14.09 -67.30 18.99
CA LEU A 34 -13.00 -68.22 19.38
C LEU A 34 -13.14 -69.64 18.75
N PRO A 35 -12.09 -70.51 18.68
CA PRO A 35 -11.19 -70.92 19.79
C PRO A 35 -9.68 -71.05 19.43
N GLY A 36 -8.72 -71.22 20.35
CA GLY A 36 -8.76 -71.24 21.81
C GLY A 36 -7.80 -72.30 22.42
N LYS A 37 -6.81 -71.88 23.23
CA LYS A 37 -6.19 -72.65 24.34
C LYS A 37 -5.16 -71.83 25.16
N PHE A 38 -5.48 -71.67 26.45
CA PHE A 38 -4.64 -71.55 27.66
C PHE A 38 -3.11 -71.77 27.53
N ALA A 39 -2.19 -71.13 28.29
CA ALA A 39 -2.31 -70.49 29.62
C ALA A 39 -1.13 -69.53 29.97
N SER A 40 -1.19 -68.92 31.19
CA SER A 40 -0.05 -68.44 32.03
C SER A 40 0.67 -67.14 31.61
N ARG A 41 0.37 -65.97 32.17
CA ARG A 41 0.69 -65.41 33.52
C ARG A 41 2.04 -64.68 33.63
N LEU A 42 1.94 -63.39 33.99
CA LEU A 42 2.89 -62.52 34.72
C LEU A 42 4.23 -62.19 34.05
N GLY A 43 4.59 -60.91 34.06
CA GLY A 43 5.80 -60.39 33.42
C GLY A 43 6.90 -59.97 34.40
N ALA A 44 8.01 -59.51 33.84
CA ALA A 44 8.98 -58.62 34.49
C ALA A 44 9.81 -57.89 33.44
N ILE A 45 10.26 -56.69 33.79
CA ILE A 45 11.18 -55.84 33.02
C ILE A 45 12.61 -56.39 33.14
N LEU A 46 13.41 -56.32 32.08
CA LEU A 46 14.88 -56.23 32.22
C LEU A 46 15.52 -55.52 31.01
N ALA A 47 16.41 -54.57 31.28
CA ALA A 47 17.26 -53.94 30.27
C ALA A 47 18.54 -54.77 30.05
N ILE A 48 19.09 -54.76 28.84
CA ILE A 48 20.41 -55.36 28.54
C ILE A 48 21.20 -54.38 27.66
N THR A 49 22.28 -53.84 28.21
CA THR A 49 23.35 -53.18 27.48
C THR A 49 24.24 -54.21 26.78
N GLY A 50 24.48 -54.05 25.48
CA GLY A 50 25.36 -54.92 24.69
C GLY A 50 26.68 -54.24 24.35
N LEU A 51 27.79 -54.74 24.91
CA LEU A 51 29.14 -54.31 24.55
C LEU A 51 29.53 -54.92 23.19
N LEU A 52 29.91 -54.09 22.21
CA LEU A 52 30.47 -54.55 20.94
C LEU A 52 32.01 -54.58 21.03
N VAL A 53 32.59 -55.77 21.01
CA VAL A 53 34.04 -55.98 20.91
C VAL A 53 34.36 -56.27 19.44
N LEU A 54 35.08 -55.36 18.79
CA LEU A 54 35.59 -55.58 17.43
C LEU A 54 36.81 -56.52 17.50
N SER A 55 36.69 -57.69 16.88
CA SER A 55 37.81 -58.64 16.75
C SER A 55 38.72 -58.25 15.59
N ALA A 56 39.96 -57.85 15.90
CA ALA A 56 41.00 -57.72 14.89
C ALA A 56 41.40 -59.10 14.33
N CYS A 57 41.48 -59.21 13.01
CA CYS A 57 42.11 -60.34 12.33
C CYS A 57 43.29 -59.77 11.53
N ASP A 58 44.51 -60.11 11.97
CA ASP A 58 45.74 -59.60 11.37
C ASP A 58 46.25 -60.59 10.31
N GLY A 59 46.54 -60.11 9.10
CA GLY A 59 46.52 -60.97 7.92
C GLY A 59 47.14 -60.38 6.65
N LEU A 60 48.46 -60.28 6.65
CA LEU A 60 49.34 -60.19 5.47
C LEU A 60 49.31 -58.88 4.65
N GLY A 61 50.30 -58.03 4.93
CA GLY A 61 51.29 -57.76 3.90
C GLY A 61 50.91 -56.78 2.78
N ASN A 62 50.23 -55.69 3.12
CA ASN A 62 50.36 -54.44 2.36
C ASN A 62 50.35 -53.27 3.36
N THR A 63 51.52 -52.69 3.62
CA THR A 63 51.57 -51.37 4.25
C THR A 63 51.06 -50.37 3.23
N VAL A 64 49.83 -49.89 3.41
CA VAL A 64 49.28 -48.74 2.68
C VAL A 64 50.03 -47.50 3.19
N THR A 65 51.22 -47.26 2.64
CA THR A 65 52.03 -46.06 2.92
C THR A 65 51.57 -44.85 2.11
N GLU A 66 50.67 -45.05 1.15
CA GLU A 66 49.95 -43.97 0.48
C GLU A 66 48.45 -44.24 0.58
N ASN A 67 47.79 -43.52 1.48
CA ASN A 67 46.36 -43.24 1.35
C ASN A 67 46.20 -42.22 0.21
N ASN A 68 46.36 -42.67 -1.05
CA ASN A 68 46.22 -41.83 -2.24
C ASN A 68 44.74 -41.72 -2.66
N LEU A 69 43.85 -41.65 -1.67
CA LEU A 69 42.58 -40.96 -1.83
C LEU A 69 42.92 -39.47 -1.87
N GLN A 70 42.29 -38.73 -2.77
CA GLN A 70 42.38 -37.28 -2.75
C GLN A 70 41.64 -36.79 -1.49
N ASP A 71 42.42 -36.34 -0.51
CA ASP A 71 41.97 -35.99 0.85
C ASP A 71 41.28 -34.61 0.88
N ASP A 72 40.54 -34.27 -0.18
CA ASP A 72 39.78 -33.00 -0.36
C ASP A 72 38.57 -32.88 0.59
N PHE A 73 38.42 -33.82 1.52
CA PHE A 73 37.43 -33.80 2.61
C PHE A 73 38.06 -34.12 3.98
N GLY A 74 39.36 -33.87 4.14
CA GLY A 74 39.91 -33.61 5.47
C GLY A 74 39.40 -32.26 6.00
N PRO A 75 39.38 -32.03 7.33
CA PRO A 75 39.07 -30.72 7.89
C PRO A 75 40.16 -29.74 7.43
N ASP A 76 39.84 -28.89 6.46
CA ASP A 76 40.78 -27.91 5.90
C ASP A 76 41.04 -26.74 6.87
N GLY A 77 40.22 -26.65 7.93
CA GLY A 77 40.28 -25.63 8.97
C GLY A 77 39.76 -24.26 8.51
N THR A 78 39.11 -24.20 7.35
CA THR A 78 38.53 -23.00 6.77
C THR A 78 37.06 -22.92 7.20
N PRO A 79 36.62 -21.83 7.85
CA PRO A 79 35.20 -21.65 8.14
C PRO A 79 34.36 -21.52 6.85
N PRO A 80 33.17 -22.12 6.80
CA PRO A 80 32.30 -22.02 5.64
C PRO A 80 31.80 -20.59 5.42
N THR A 81 31.41 -20.31 4.18
CA THR A 81 30.80 -19.03 3.77
C THR A 81 29.50 -19.27 3.01
N LEU A 82 28.60 -18.28 3.00
CA LEU A 82 27.42 -18.30 2.13
C LEU A 82 27.74 -17.52 0.85
N THR A 83 27.58 -18.17 -0.30
CA THR A 83 27.85 -17.61 -1.63
C THR A 83 26.61 -16.99 -2.26
N VAL A 84 25.42 -17.42 -1.82
CA VAL A 84 24.11 -16.86 -2.20
C VAL A 84 23.25 -16.81 -0.94
N VAL A 85 22.56 -15.69 -0.72
CA VAL A 85 21.49 -15.52 0.28
C VAL A 85 20.44 -14.59 -0.31
N THR A 86 19.20 -15.04 -0.44
CA THR A 86 18.09 -14.27 -1.00
C THR A 86 16.84 -14.38 -0.11
N VAL A 87 16.00 -13.35 -0.09
CA VAL A 87 14.74 -13.27 0.67
C VAL A 87 13.55 -13.25 -0.30
N GLN A 88 12.44 -13.88 0.10
CA GLN A 88 11.18 -13.92 -0.65
C GLN A 88 9.98 -13.76 0.32
N PRO A 89 8.98 -12.92 0.00
CA PRO A 89 8.98 -11.95 -1.09
C PRO A 89 10.05 -10.86 -0.88
N ASP A 90 10.40 -10.13 -1.95
CA ASP A 90 11.23 -8.93 -1.88
C ASP A 90 10.27 -7.73 -1.84
N GLY A 91 10.06 -7.16 -0.65
CA GLY A 91 9.01 -6.16 -0.39
C GLY A 91 8.16 -6.46 0.86
N PHE A 92 6.88 -6.11 0.79
CA PHE A 92 5.95 -6.18 1.93
C PHE A 92 5.44 -7.60 2.21
N VAL A 93 5.12 -7.87 3.49
CA VAL A 93 4.65 -9.18 3.98
C VAL A 93 3.49 -9.00 4.95
N GLU A 94 2.37 -9.68 4.70
CA GLU A 94 1.15 -9.55 5.49
C GLU A 94 1.10 -10.48 6.72
N LEU A 95 0.09 -10.28 7.58
CA LEU A 95 -0.19 -11.18 8.70
C LEU A 95 -0.64 -12.56 8.17
N GLY A 96 0.11 -13.62 8.51
CA GLY A 96 -0.13 -14.98 8.02
C GLY A 96 0.63 -15.33 6.73
N ASP A 97 1.35 -14.39 6.13
CA ASP A 97 2.27 -14.67 5.02
C ASP A 97 3.59 -15.27 5.51
N ALA A 98 4.27 -16.02 4.65
CA ALA A 98 5.52 -16.68 4.96
C ALA A 98 6.73 -16.02 4.27
N VAL A 99 7.70 -15.57 5.08
CA VAL A 99 9.02 -15.17 4.59
C VAL A 99 9.86 -16.42 4.39
N ARG A 100 10.53 -16.49 3.24
CA ARG A 100 11.49 -17.54 2.88
C ARG A 100 12.86 -16.94 2.64
N ILE A 101 13.89 -17.60 3.18
CA ILE A 101 15.30 -17.30 2.91
C ILE A 101 15.93 -18.53 2.25
N ASP A 102 16.43 -18.40 1.03
CA ASP A 102 17.21 -19.43 0.35
C ASP A 102 18.70 -19.07 0.38
N PHE A 103 19.57 -20.05 0.62
CA PHE A 103 21.00 -19.84 0.64
C PHE A 103 21.84 -21.03 0.16
N GLU A 104 22.94 -20.71 -0.53
CA GLU A 104 23.98 -21.66 -0.94
C GLU A 104 25.27 -21.40 -0.14
N ALA A 105 25.87 -22.46 0.40
CA ALA A 105 27.14 -22.42 1.10
C ALA A 105 28.32 -22.85 0.21
N SER A 106 29.54 -22.38 0.50
CA SER A 106 30.79 -22.78 -0.17
C SER A 106 31.04 -24.29 -0.11
N GLU A 107 30.52 -24.97 0.92
CA GLU A 107 30.76 -26.37 1.23
C GLU A 107 29.59 -27.01 1.99
N ALA A 108 29.76 -28.26 2.44
CA ALA A 108 28.72 -29.02 3.13
C ALA A 108 28.55 -28.56 4.59
N LEU A 109 27.32 -28.16 4.94
CA LEU A 109 26.96 -27.71 6.28
C LEU A 109 26.26 -28.81 7.10
N MET A 110 26.42 -28.73 8.43
CA MET A 110 25.42 -29.24 9.36
C MET A 110 24.11 -28.44 9.23
N LYS A 111 22.98 -28.95 9.74
CA LYS A 111 21.70 -28.22 9.68
C LYS A 111 21.85 -26.84 10.34
N PRO A 112 21.70 -25.74 9.61
CA PRO A 112 21.86 -24.40 10.16
C PRO A 112 20.66 -24.01 11.03
N THR A 113 20.86 -23.02 11.89
CA THR A 113 19.80 -22.35 12.67
C THR A 113 19.56 -20.98 12.06
N VAL A 114 18.31 -20.67 11.76
CA VAL A 114 17.92 -19.39 11.15
C VAL A 114 16.86 -18.73 12.00
N PHE A 115 17.01 -17.43 12.25
CA PHE A 115 15.98 -16.58 12.84
C PHE A 115 15.49 -15.58 11.80
N ILE A 116 14.18 -15.36 11.76
CA ILE A 116 13.49 -14.35 10.93
C ILE A 116 12.59 -13.56 11.87
N GLY A 117 12.63 -12.22 11.83
CA GLY A 117 11.86 -11.37 12.75
C GLY A 117 12.11 -11.66 14.24
N GLY A 118 13.31 -12.15 14.57
CA GLY A 118 13.69 -12.53 15.94
C GLY A 118 13.20 -13.90 16.44
N ALA A 119 12.41 -14.66 15.66
CA ALA A 119 12.00 -16.02 16.02
C ALA A 119 12.63 -17.10 15.11
N GLU A 120 12.78 -18.32 15.64
CA GLU A 120 13.40 -19.44 14.92
C GLU A 120 12.51 -19.92 13.74
N ALA A 121 13.12 -20.09 12.57
CA ALA A 121 12.44 -20.47 11.32
C ALA A 121 12.56 -21.98 11.03
N GLU A 122 11.62 -22.53 10.24
CA GLU A 122 11.71 -23.92 9.79
C GLU A 122 12.75 -24.07 8.68
N VAL A 123 13.91 -24.62 9.05
CA VAL A 123 15.01 -24.89 8.11
C VAL A 123 14.85 -26.27 7.43
N THR A 124 14.87 -26.27 6.10
CA THR A 124 14.87 -27.44 5.21
C THR A 124 16.03 -27.35 4.20
N GLY A 125 16.33 -28.44 3.50
CA GLY A 125 17.44 -28.52 2.54
C GLY A 125 18.50 -29.55 2.94
N SER A 126 19.65 -29.52 2.27
CA SER A 126 20.75 -30.45 2.53
C SER A 126 22.09 -30.02 1.89
N ILE A 127 23.19 -30.47 2.51
CA ILE A 127 24.56 -30.30 2.05
C ILE A 127 24.91 -28.82 1.90
N ARG A 128 24.76 -28.24 0.70
CA ARG A 128 25.12 -26.85 0.37
C ARG A 128 23.92 -25.92 0.22
N ASN A 129 22.73 -26.46 -0.03
CA ASN A 129 21.53 -25.68 -0.38
C ASN A 129 20.47 -25.81 0.70
N TRP A 130 20.05 -24.69 1.25
CA TRP A 130 19.16 -24.61 2.40
C TRP A 130 18.09 -23.53 2.19
N GLY A 131 16.89 -23.79 2.71
CA GLY A 131 15.78 -22.86 2.73
C GLY A 131 15.20 -22.78 4.14
N ALA A 132 15.00 -21.57 4.66
CA ALA A 132 14.38 -21.31 5.95
C ALA A 132 13.06 -20.56 5.74
N VAL A 133 11.97 -21.03 6.36
CA VAL A 133 10.63 -20.42 6.19
C VAL A 133 10.03 -20.08 7.56
N ARG A 134 9.40 -18.90 7.68
CA ARG A 134 8.62 -18.52 8.86
C ARG A 134 7.38 -17.71 8.45
N GLU A 135 6.22 -18.07 9.00
CA GLU A 135 4.98 -17.30 8.92
C GLU A 135 5.04 -16.07 9.84
N MET A 136 4.55 -14.91 9.39
CA MET A 136 4.46 -13.69 10.20
C MET A 136 3.20 -13.69 11.06
N THR A 137 3.29 -13.17 12.27
CA THR A 137 2.25 -13.28 13.30
C THR A 137 1.95 -11.93 13.96
N GLU A 138 0.85 -11.83 14.70
CA GLU A 138 0.50 -10.64 15.51
C GLU A 138 1.58 -10.28 16.57
N ALA A 139 2.51 -11.19 16.86
CA ALA A 139 3.61 -10.96 17.81
C ALA A 139 4.82 -10.26 17.17
N ASP A 140 4.87 -10.16 15.84
CA ASP A 140 5.96 -9.56 15.10
C ASP A 140 5.86 -8.02 15.04
N THR A 141 7.00 -7.34 15.02
CA THR A 141 7.06 -5.88 14.98
C THR A 141 6.97 -5.37 13.56
N VAL A 142 6.06 -4.42 13.30
CA VAL A 142 5.97 -3.71 12.01
C VAL A 142 7.30 -3.01 11.68
N GLY A 143 7.73 -3.14 10.43
CA GLY A 143 8.99 -2.62 9.90
C GLY A 143 9.87 -3.71 9.27
N PRO A 144 11.14 -3.37 8.93
CA PRO A 144 12.06 -4.27 8.25
C PRO A 144 12.28 -5.59 9.00
N ILE A 145 12.20 -6.71 8.27
CA ILE A 145 12.35 -8.06 8.81
C ILE A 145 13.84 -8.41 8.87
N GLU A 146 14.46 -8.17 10.03
CA GLU A 146 15.82 -8.66 10.29
C GLU A 146 15.86 -10.19 10.35
N PHE A 147 16.96 -10.77 9.85
CA PHE A 147 17.22 -12.21 9.94
C PHE A 147 18.65 -12.49 10.39
N SER A 148 18.89 -13.72 10.88
CA SER A 148 20.24 -14.21 11.12
C SER A 148 20.39 -15.68 10.74
N ILE A 149 21.48 -16.00 10.04
CA ILE A 149 21.85 -17.38 9.68
C ILE A 149 23.09 -17.78 10.47
N VAL A 150 22.95 -18.79 11.32
CA VAL A 150 24.05 -19.41 12.09
C VAL A 150 24.31 -20.80 11.53
N PHE A 151 25.54 -21.05 11.09
CA PHE A 151 25.91 -22.27 10.37
C PHE A 151 27.33 -22.72 10.68
N GLN A 152 27.58 -23.99 10.43
CA GLN A 152 28.80 -24.72 10.76
C GLN A 152 28.98 -25.82 9.71
N ASP A 153 30.22 -26.10 9.32
CA ASP A 153 30.51 -27.18 8.38
C ASP A 153 30.28 -28.57 9.02
N VAL A 154 30.61 -29.65 8.32
CA VAL A 154 30.53 -31.02 8.86
C VAL A 154 31.69 -31.40 9.80
N SER A 155 32.77 -30.62 9.87
CA SER A 155 33.94 -30.85 10.71
C SER A 155 33.79 -30.27 12.12
N GLY A 156 33.08 -29.13 12.26
CA GLY A 156 32.92 -28.39 13.51
C GLY A 156 33.30 -26.91 13.43
N GLU A 157 33.60 -26.39 12.24
CA GLU A 157 34.10 -25.04 12.02
C GLU A 157 32.94 -24.07 11.73
N ALA A 158 32.75 -23.11 12.64
CA ALA A 158 31.60 -22.20 12.61
C ALA A 158 31.80 -21.06 11.61
N GLY A 159 30.82 -20.84 10.73
CA GLY A 159 30.79 -19.71 9.81
C GLY A 159 30.54 -18.37 10.50
N THR A 160 30.80 -17.27 9.80
CA THR A 160 30.41 -15.93 10.28
C THR A 160 28.90 -15.76 10.12
N VAL A 161 28.21 -15.28 11.16
CA VAL A 161 26.76 -15.02 11.13
C VAL A 161 26.42 -14.04 10.00
N VAL A 162 25.46 -14.42 9.15
CA VAL A 162 24.97 -13.57 8.05
C VAL A 162 23.67 -12.90 8.46
N LEU A 163 23.58 -11.58 8.22
CA LEU A 163 22.48 -10.68 8.59
C LEU A 163 21.91 -9.89 7.40
N GLY A 164 22.25 -10.30 6.17
CA GLY A 164 21.87 -9.58 4.95
C GLY A 164 22.04 -10.45 3.71
N THR A 165 21.37 -10.06 2.63
CA THR A 165 21.30 -10.80 1.37
C THR A 165 22.49 -10.49 0.45
N THR A 166 22.74 -11.38 -0.52
CA THR A 166 23.81 -11.21 -1.52
C THR A 166 23.36 -10.45 -2.76
N ASP A 167 22.05 -10.37 -2.99
CA ASP A 167 21.41 -9.69 -4.14
C ASP A 167 20.77 -8.34 -3.77
N GLY A 168 20.62 -8.04 -2.47
CA GLY A 168 19.98 -6.84 -1.96
C GLY A 168 18.48 -7.00 -1.66
N SER A 169 17.91 -8.21 -1.84
CA SER A 169 16.52 -8.49 -1.49
C SER A 169 16.26 -8.29 0.01
N ALA A 170 15.09 -7.77 0.37
CA ALA A 170 14.68 -7.50 1.73
C ALA A 170 13.16 -7.66 1.91
N ALA A 171 12.72 -7.99 3.12
CA ALA A 171 11.30 -8.08 3.44
C ALA A 171 10.94 -7.10 4.57
N GLU A 172 9.74 -6.53 4.51
CA GLU A 172 9.19 -5.62 5.53
C GLU A 172 7.82 -6.12 5.99
N TYR A 173 7.67 -6.36 7.30
CA TYR A 173 6.41 -6.81 7.88
C TYR A 173 5.54 -5.61 8.17
N CYS A 174 4.31 -5.60 7.67
CA CYS A 174 3.43 -4.44 7.73
C CYS A 174 2.13 -4.70 8.52
N GLY A 175 1.91 -5.93 9.00
CA GLY A 175 0.77 -6.28 9.86
C GLY A 175 -0.58 -6.03 9.19
N GLU A 176 -1.51 -5.37 9.90
CA GLU A 176 -2.79 -4.91 9.33
C GLU A 176 -2.66 -3.67 8.43
N PHE A 177 -1.46 -3.08 8.33
CA PHE A 177 -1.18 -1.84 7.58
C PHE A 177 -0.32 -2.09 6.35
N CYS A 178 -0.38 -3.29 5.80
CA CYS A 178 0.26 -3.56 4.53
C CYS A 178 -0.27 -2.64 3.43
N PRO A 179 0.59 -2.28 2.47
CA PRO A 179 0.15 -1.90 1.15
C PRO A 179 -0.57 -3.10 0.50
N GLU A 180 -1.81 -3.43 0.95
CA GLU A 180 -2.77 -4.20 0.16
C GLU A 180 -2.68 -3.64 -1.26
N GLU A 181 -2.26 -4.49 -2.21
CA GLU A 181 -1.89 -4.19 -3.60
C GLU A 181 -2.49 -2.85 -4.07
N GLY A 182 -1.76 -1.77 -3.78
CA GLY A 182 -2.24 -0.41 -4.01
C GLY A 182 -2.51 -0.27 -5.49
N LEU A 183 -3.66 0.28 -5.88
CA LEU A 183 -4.20 0.17 -7.24
C LEU A 183 -3.35 0.87 -8.30
N GLY A 184 -2.31 0.13 -8.71
CA GLY A 184 -1.26 0.53 -9.61
C GLY A 184 -0.59 1.85 -9.22
N PRO A 185 0.14 2.44 -10.18
CA PRO A 185 0.65 3.80 -10.03
C PRO A 185 -0.44 4.88 -10.07
N LEU A 186 -1.73 4.53 -10.17
CA LEU A 186 -2.84 5.47 -10.39
C LEU A 186 -3.45 6.05 -9.11
N GLU A 187 -3.23 5.47 -7.93
CA GLU A 187 -3.85 5.93 -6.67
C GLU A 187 -3.67 7.45 -6.42
N GLY A 188 -4.75 8.11 -5.99
CA GLY A 188 -4.77 9.51 -5.60
C GLY A 188 -5.57 10.41 -6.55
N HIS A 189 -5.27 11.70 -6.51
CA HIS A 189 -5.97 12.72 -7.28
C HIS A 189 -5.14 13.15 -8.48
N TRP A 190 -5.79 13.33 -9.62
CA TRP A 190 -5.17 13.78 -10.87
C TRP A 190 -5.93 14.97 -11.43
N LYS A 191 -5.25 15.92 -12.05
CA LYS A 191 -5.90 16.99 -12.84
C LYS A 191 -5.47 16.91 -14.29
N LEU A 192 -6.29 17.45 -15.19
CA LEU A 192 -5.92 17.61 -16.59
C LEU A 192 -4.80 18.67 -16.71
N GLU A 193 -3.86 18.47 -17.63
CA GLU A 193 -2.90 19.50 -18.06
C GLU A 193 -3.01 19.81 -19.55
N TYR A 194 -3.48 18.84 -20.34
CA TYR A 194 -3.62 18.97 -21.79
C TYR A 194 -4.73 18.07 -22.32
N ALA A 195 -5.49 18.58 -23.29
CA ALA A 195 -6.37 17.78 -24.14
C ALA A 195 -6.07 18.08 -25.62
N GLY A 196 -5.96 17.02 -26.42
CA GLY A 196 -5.76 17.08 -27.87
C GLY A 196 -6.73 16.17 -28.62
N LEU A 197 -7.12 16.58 -29.82
CA LEU A 197 -8.02 15.86 -30.72
C LEU A 197 -7.48 15.91 -32.15
N GLY A 198 -7.44 14.75 -32.80
CA GLY A 198 -7.03 14.61 -34.19
C GLY A 198 -7.46 13.30 -34.82
N LEU A 199 -7.04 13.06 -36.06
CA LEU A 199 -7.47 11.89 -36.83
C LEU A 199 -6.83 10.58 -36.36
N ASN A 200 -5.55 10.60 -36.00
CA ASN A 200 -4.79 9.43 -35.57
C ASN A 200 -4.36 9.56 -34.09
N PRO A 201 -3.94 8.46 -33.42
CA PRO A 201 -3.46 8.53 -32.03
C PRO A 201 -2.29 9.52 -31.85
N GLY A 202 -2.49 10.54 -31.01
CA GLY A 202 -1.50 11.58 -30.73
C GLY A 202 -1.51 12.77 -31.71
N ASP A 203 -2.37 12.76 -32.73
CA ASP A 203 -2.66 13.97 -33.50
C ASP A 203 -3.50 14.96 -32.67
N SER A 204 -3.27 16.25 -32.89
CA SER A 204 -3.92 17.33 -32.14
C SER A 204 -4.26 18.54 -33.01
N ASP A 205 -4.42 18.31 -34.32
CA ASP A 205 -4.56 19.31 -35.36
C ASP A 205 -6.00 19.84 -35.52
N TRP A 206 -6.99 19.12 -35.00
CA TRP A 206 -8.40 19.54 -35.02
C TRP A 206 -8.73 20.43 -33.83
N PHE A 207 -8.23 20.06 -32.65
CA PHE A 207 -8.34 20.86 -31.43
C PHE A 207 -7.21 20.49 -30.46
N ASN A 208 -6.70 21.48 -29.73
CA ASN A 208 -5.87 21.26 -28.56
C ASN A 208 -5.97 22.45 -27.59
N ILE A 209 -5.76 22.16 -26.30
CA ILE A 209 -5.72 23.15 -25.23
C ILE A 209 -4.85 22.63 -24.07
N SER A 210 -4.15 23.54 -23.40
CA SER A 210 -3.37 23.28 -22.18
C SER A 210 -3.90 24.09 -21.01
N ASP A 211 -3.62 23.64 -19.79
CA ASP A 211 -3.82 24.42 -18.58
C ASP A 211 -3.07 25.77 -18.71
N THR A 212 -3.78 26.85 -18.40
CA THR A 212 -3.29 28.23 -18.40
C THR A 212 -3.64 28.95 -17.10
N GLY A 213 -4.07 28.19 -16.08
CA GLY A 213 -4.53 28.71 -14.79
C GLY A 213 -5.93 29.35 -14.86
N ILE A 214 -6.27 30.05 -13.79
CA ILE A 214 -7.62 30.59 -13.52
C ILE A 214 -8.12 31.62 -14.57
N GLU A 215 -7.22 32.23 -15.34
CA GLU A 215 -7.57 33.18 -16.41
C GLU A 215 -7.92 32.48 -17.74
N GLY A 216 -7.77 31.15 -17.82
CA GLY A 216 -8.06 30.35 -19.01
C GLY A 216 -9.57 30.20 -19.30
N GLU A 217 -9.92 30.13 -20.59
CA GLU A 217 -11.30 29.97 -21.08
C GLU A 217 -12.02 28.76 -20.45
N ARG A 218 -11.28 27.68 -20.20
CA ARG A 218 -11.75 26.43 -19.60
C ARG A 218 -11.11 26.13 -18.24
N HIS A 219 -10.80 27.15 -17.43
CA HIS A 219 -10.17 26.93 -16.11
C HIS A 219 -10.96 25.94 -15.23
N CYS A 220 -12.29 25.99 -15.28
CA CYS A 220 -13.22 25.05 -14.63
C CYS A 220 -13.17 23.61 -15.18
N TRP A 221 -12.34 23.31 -16.18
CA TRP A 221 -12.06 21.95 -16.64
C TRP A 221 -10.69 21.44 -16.17
N PHE A 222 -9.76 22.37 -15.95
CA PHE A 222 -8.39 22.09 -15.53
C PHE A 222 -8.21 22.07 -14.00
N ASN A 223 -9.18 22.61 -13.25
CA ASN A 223 -9.28 22.45 -11.79
C ASN A 223 -10.10 21.21 -11.37
N ASP A 224 -10.86 20.59 -12.29
CA ASP A 224 -11.54 19.31 -12.06
C ASP A 224 -10.50 18.25 -11.68
N THR A 225 -10.81 17.43 -10.67
CA THR A 225 -9.93 16.33 -10.26
C THR A 225 -10.56 14.97 -10.50
N TYR A 226 -9.74 14.00 -10.87
CA TYR A 226 -10.09 12.60 -11.08
C TYR A 226 -9.47 11.81 -9.92
N GLN A 227 -10.31 11.24 -9.07
CA GLN A 227 -9.90 10.50 -7.88
C GLN A 227 -9.90 9.00 -8.17
N PHE A 228 -8.76 8.37 -7.96
CA PHE A 228 -8.57 6.92 -7.96
C PHE A 228 -8.37 6.48 -6.51
N GLY A 229 -9.41 5.93 -5.90
CA GLY A 229 -9.38 5.44 -4.53
C GLY A 229 -8.65 4.12 -4.39
N ARG A 230 -7.93 3.94 -3.27
CA ARG A 230 -7.20 2.70 -2.95
C ARG A 230 -8.08 1.45 -2.85
N ASP A 231 -9.39 1.63 -2.70
CA ASP A 231 -10.41 0.59 -2.57
C ASP A 231 -11.04 0.14 -3.91
N GLY A 232 -10.59 0.68 -5.04
CA GLY A 232 -11.14 0.42 -6.37
C GLY A 232 -12.07 1.51 -6.86
N SER A 233 -12.47 2.45 -6.00
CA SER A 233 -13.39 3.51 -6.35
C SER A 233 -12.77 4.51 -7.34
N PHE A 234 -13.61 5.01 -8.23
CA PHE A 234 -13.28 6.12 -9.13
C PHE A 234 -14.29 7.24 -8.95
N ARG A 235 -13.84 8.50 -9.02
CA ARG A 235 -14.75 9.65 -8.93
C ARG A 235 -14.28 10.85 -9.74
N ASN A 236 -15.20 11.44 -10.51
CA ASN A 236 -15.07 12.80 -11.02
C ASN A 236 -15.37 13.80 -9.89
N VAL A 237 -14.46 14.72 -9.59
CA VAL A 237 -14.59 15.69 -8.49
C VAL A 237 -14.45 17.10 -9.04
N GLN A 238 -15.59 17.72 -9.32
CA GLN A 238 -15.73 18.98 -10.06
C GLN A 238 -15.99 20.22 -9.18
N GLY A 239 -16.17 20.04 -7.87
CA GLY A 239 -16.56 21.14 -6.97
C GLY A 239 -17.90 21.79 -7.36
N ASP A 240 -17.94 23.12 -7.37
CA ASP A 240 -19.16 23.90 -7.66
C ASP A 240 -19.40 24.12 -9.17
N GLU A 241 -18.36 24.08 -10.01
CA GLU A 241 -18.41 24.37 -11.45
C GLU A 241 -17.43 23.52 -12.26
N THR A 242 -17.93 22.87 -13.32
CA THR A 242 -17.15 22.16 -14.36
C THR A 242 -17.34 22.84 -15.72
N TRP A 243 -16.55 22.49 -16.73
CA TRP A 243 -16.85 22.88 -18.11
C TRP A 243 -18.02 22.09 -18.69
N LEU A 244 -19.08 22.79 -19.06
CA LEU A 244 -20.29 22.24 -19.66
C LEU A 244 -20.43 22.65 -21.12
N GLU A 245 -21.07 21.78 -21.90
CA GLU A 245 -21.42 22.04 -23.29
C GLU A 245 -22.92 21.90 -23.53
N THR A 246 -23.44 22.57 -24.56
CA THR A 246 -24.89 22.61 -24.90
C THR A 246 -25.57 21.23 -25.06
N TRP A 247 -24.82 20.16 -25.35
CA TRP A 247 -25.38 18.80 -25.39
C TRP A 247 -25.82 18.30 -24.01
N GLN A 248 -25.27 18.85 -22.92
CA GLN A 248 -25.68 18.58 -21.53
C GLN A 248 -26.92 19.37 -21.10
N GLY A 249 -27.51 20.18 -21.99
CA GLY A 249 -28.73 20.95 -21.73
C GLY A 249 -28.51 22.39 -21.21
N VAL A 250 -27.26 22.85 -21.08
CA VAL A 250 -26.97 24.27 -20.84
C VAL A 250 -27.22 25.12 -22.09
N THR A 251 -27.46 26.42 -21.92
CA THR A 251 -27.79 27.34 -23.03
C THR A 251 -26.61 27.74 -23.90
N GLU A 252 -25.40 27.71 -23.34
CA GLU A 252 -24.13 28.08 -23.97
C GLU A 252 -23.02 27.23 -23.34
N ASN A 253 -21.93 26.98 -24.07
CA ASN A 253 -20.77 26.28 -23.52
C ASN A 253 -20.04 27.19 -22.51
N GLY A 254 -19.65 26.66 -21.36
CA GLY A 254 -19.00 27.46 -20.31
C GLY A 254 -18.90 26.74 -18.97
N CYS A 255 -18.31 27.40 -17.99
CA CYS A 255 -18.30 26.94 -16.61
C CYS A 255 -19.71 26.98 -16.00
N GLY A 256 -20.06 25.95 -15.23
CA GLY A 256 -21.31 25.90 -14.48
C GLY A 256 -21.50 24.61 -13.68
N THR A 257 -22.57 24.54 -12.89
CA THR A 257 -22.83 23.43 -11.96
C THR A 257 -22.89 22.07 -12.66
N PRO A 258 -22.11 21.05 -12.21
CA PRO A 258 -22.09 19.71 -12.80
C PRO A 258 -23.48 19.08 -13.00
N ILE A 259 -23.61 18.28 -14.08
CA ILE A 259 -24.88 17.70 -14.54
C ILE A 259 -24.79 16.17 -14.63
N ALA A 260 -25.64 15.49 -13.87
CA ALA A 260 -25.81 14.02 -13.91
C ALA A 260 -26.05 13.48 -15.34
N PRO A 261 -25.48 12.31 -15.70
CA PRO A 261 -24.71 11.41 -14.83
C PRO A 261 -23.21 11.78 -14.70
N HIS A 262 -22.76 12.86 -15.33
CA HIS A 262 -21.36 13.26 -15.38
C HIS A 262 -20.96 14.24 -14.25
N ASP A 263 -21.65 14.18 -13.11
CA ASP A 263 -21.46 15.05 -11.95
C ASP A 263 -20.70 14.39 -10.79
N GLY A 264 -20.17 13.18 -11.01
CA GLY A 264 -19.44 12.43 -10.01
C GLY A 264 -20.28 12.05 -8.78
N SER A 265 -21.61 12.03 -8.92
CA SER A 265 -22.54 11.52 -7.90
C SER A 265 -22.79 10.02 -8.02
N ASN A 266 -22.39 9.41 -9.15
CA ASN A 266 -22.50 7.99 -9.41
C ASN A 266 -21.38 7.20 -8.71
N ASP A 267 -21.73 6.02 -8.18
CA ASP A 267 -20.73 5.03 -7.78
C ASP A 267 -19.98 4.56 -9.04
N ALA A 268 -18.67 4.70 -9.07
CA ALA A 268 -17.81 4.20 -10.13
C ALA A 268 -16.57 3.52 -9.57
N VAL A 269 -15.97 2.66 -10.39
CA VAL A 269 -14.74 1.92 -10.10
C VAL A 269 -13.80 1.96 -11.29
N PHE A 270 -12.52 1.72 -11.06
CA PHE A 270 -11.52 1.58 -12.12
C PHE A 270 -10.82 0.22 -12.10
N GLU A 271 -10.32 -0.16 -13.27
CA GLU A 271 -9.57 -1.39 -13.51
C GLU A 271 -8.42 -1.02 -14.47
N TYR A 272 -7.17 -1.20 -14.03
CA TYR A 272 -5.97 -0.95 -14.82
C TYR A 272 -5.27 -2.28 -15.14
N ASP A 273 -5.09 -2.55 -16.43
CA ASP A 273 -4.34 -3.68 -16.95
C ASP A 273 -3.02 -3.15 -17.53
N GLU A 274 -1.92 -3.40 -16.82
CA GLU A 274 -0.58 -2.96 -17.21
C GLU A 274 -0.05 -3.74 -18.44
N GLU A 275 -0.38 -5.03 -18.58
CA GLU A 275 0.09 -5.85 -19.71
C GLU A 275 -0.62 -5.44 -21.01
N ALA A 276 -1.92 -5.17 -20.95
CA ALA A 276 -2.69 -4.63 -22.06
C ALA A 276 -2.47 -3.12 -22.27
N ALA A 277 -1.91 -2.42 -21.29
CA ALA A 277 -1.83 -0.96 -21.21
C ALA A 277 -3.21 -0.29 -21.39
N THR A 278 -4.22 -0.75 -20.63
CA THR A 278 -5.59 -0.21 -20.69
C THR A 278 -6.12 0.18 -19.32
N LEU A 279 -6.85 1.29 -19.26
CA LEU A 279 -7.56 1.76 -18.08
C LEU A 279 -9.05 1.81 -18.37
N LYS A 280 -9.84 1.04 -17.64
CA LYS A 280 -11.29 0.99 -17.75
C LYS A 280 -11.94 1.64 -16.53
N LEU A 281 -12.91 2.52 -16.78
CA LEU A 281 -13.81 3.06 -15.77
C LEU A 281 -15.17 2.40 -15.93
N THR A 282 -15.77 1.94 -14.83
CA THR A 282 -17.11 1.34 -14.82
C THR A 282 -18.00 2.11 -13.85
N GLY A 283 -19.15 2.57 -14.33
CA GLY A 283 -20.05 3.51 -13.64
C GLY A 283 -20.62 4.48 -14.66
N VAL A 284 -21.95 4.58 -14.74
CA VAL A 284 -22.63 5.42 -15.76
C VAL A 284 -22.25 6.89 -15.53
N GLY A 285 -21.63 7.50 -16.55
CA GLY A 285 -21.18 8.89 -16.51
C GLY A 285 -19.76 9.11 -15.98
N ALA A 286 -19.01 8.07 -15.61
CA ALA A 286 -17.59 8.19 -15.26
C ALA A 286 -16.71 8.45 -16.51
N TYR A 287 -15.76 9.40 -16.41
CA TYR A 287 -14.85 9.74 -17.52
C TYR A 287 -13.49 10.29 -17.05
N LEU A 288 -12.47 10.18 -17.90
CA LEU A 288 -11.28 11.03 -17.92
C LEU A 288 -11.33 12.00 -19.11
N GLY A 289 -10.86 13.23 -18.90
CA GLY A 289 -10.81 14.24 -19.96
C GLY A 289 -12.17 14.91 -20.15
N ILE A 290 -12.88 14.66 -21.25
CA ILE A 290 -14.20 15.27 -21.51
C ILE A 290 -15.32 14.23 -21.45
N ALA A 291 -16.42 14.57 -20.77
CA ALA A 291 -17.60 13.71 -20.59
C ALA A 291 -18.26 13.27 -21.91
N LYS A 292 -18.10 14.05 -23.00
CA LYS A 292 -18.76 13.81 -24.28
C LYS A 292 -18.18 12.61 -25.05
N ALA A 293 -16.90 12.33 -24.89
CA ALA A 293 -16.20 11.31 -25.67
C ALA A 293 -16.36 9.94 -25.01
N VAL A 294 -16.81 8.94 -25.77
CA VAL A 294 -16.94 7.55 -25.32
C VAL A 294 -16.40 6.60 -26.39
N ASN A 295 -16.18 5.32 -26.07
CA ASN A 295 -15.62 4.38 -27.03
C ASN A 295 -16.52 4.22 -28.27
N GLY A 296 -16.03 4.68 -29.42
CA GLY A 296 -16.75 4.61 -30.70
C GLY A 296 -17.86 5.64 -30.96
N ALA A 297 -18.10 6.61 -30.06
CA ALA A 297 -19.05 7.70 -30.30
C ALA A 297 -18.72 9.01 -29.52
N GLU A 298 -19.34 10.13 -29.94
CA GLU A 298 -19.59 11.27 -29.05
C GLU A 298 -21.06 11.25 -28.62
N LEU A 299 -21.33 11.57 -27.36
CA LEU A 299 -22.68 11.70 -26.81
C LEU A 299 -23.41 12.91 -27.41
N ALA A 300 -24.72 12.77 -27.63
CA ALA A 300 -25.62 13.86 -28.01
C ALA A 300 -26.58 14.25 -26.87
N ASP A 301 -26.81 13.36 -25.91
CA ASP A 301 -27.63 13.57 -24.71
C ASP A 301 -26.99 12.87 -23.48
N PRO A 302 -27.06 13.43 -22.26
CA PRO A 302 -26.48 12.81 -21.05
C PRO A 302 -27.03 11.41 -20.72
N SER A 303 -28.25 11.08 -21.16
CA SER A 303 -28.85 9.77 -20.95
C SER A 303 -28.28 8.66 -21.87
N GLU A 304 -27.44 9.02 -22.84
CA GLU A 304 -26.72 8.08 -23.71
C GLU A 304 -25.39 7.59 -23.10
N ALA A 305 -25.02 8.08 -21.90
CA ALA A 305 -23.78 7.70 -21.21
C ALA A 305 -23.70 6.16 -20.99
N PRO A 306 -22.60 5.50 -21.39
CA PRO A 306 -22.45 4.06 -21.25
C PRO A 306 -22.16 3.65 -19.80
N GLU A 307 -22.33 2.36 -19.50
CA GLU A 307 -21.97 1.77 -18.19
C GLU A 307 -20.45 1.73 -17.93
N SER A 308 -19.63 1.86 -18.98
CA SER A 308 -18.16 1.91 -18.86
C SER A 308 -17.51 2.61 -20.05
N VAL A 309 -16.34 3.20 -19.81
CA VAL A 309 -15.41 3.70 -20.84
C VAL A 309 -14.03 3.07 -20.64
N THR A 310 -13.24 2.95 -21.71
CA THR A 310 -11.90 2.36 -21.69
C THR A 310 -10.92 3.24 -22.46
N TYR A 311 -9.73 3.41 -21.89
CA TYR A 311 -8.66 4.24 -22.41
C TYR A 311 -7.43 3.39 -22.70
N ASP A 312 -6.72 3.71 -23.78
CA ASP A 312 -5.36 3.21 -24.02
C ASP A 312 -4.39 4.06 -23.17
N VAL A 313 -3.63 3.43 -22.27
CA VAL A 313 -2.62 4.11 -21.44
C VAL A 313 -1.31 4.16 -22.22
N VAL A 314 -0.87 5.38 -22.53
CA VAL A 314 0.33 5.64 -23.35
C VAL A 314 1.56 5.89 -22.49
N GLU A 315 1.36 6.53 -21.34
CA GLU A 315 2.39 6.82 -20.35
C GLU A 315 1.75 6.78 -18.96
N LEU A 316 2.41 6.12 -18.01
CA LEU A 316 2.11 6.21 -16.58
C LEU A 316 3.45 6.11 -15.83
N ILE A 317 4.07 7.25 -15.55
CA ILE A 317 5.42 7.34 -14.98
C ILE A 317 5.45 8.44 -13.92
N GLY A 318 5.65 8.04 -12.66
CA GLY A 318 5.62 8.97 -11.53
C GLY A 318 4.28 9.69 -11.46
N ASP A 319 4.30 11.01 -11.65
CA ASP A 319 3.12 11.87 -11.62
C ASP A 319 2.58 12.24 -13.00
N SER A 320 3.07 11.61 -14.09
CA SER A 320 2.54 11.80 -15.45
C SER A 320 1.67 10.62 -15.88
N LEU A 321 0.46 10.92 -16.36
CA LEU A 321 -0.46 9.97 -16.98
C LEU A 321 -0.91 10.51 -18.34
N THR A 322 -0.59 9.81 -19.43
CA THR A 322 -1.15 10.08 -20.77
C THR A 322 -2.08 8.95 -21.18
N VAL A 323 -3.33 9.29 -21.47
CA VAL A 323 -4.35 8.35 -21.95
C VAL A 323 -4.92 8.78 -23.30
N ARG A 324 -5.36 7.80 -24.10
CA ARG A 324 -6.05 8.03 -25.37
C ARG A 324 -7.38 7.30 -25.43
N MET A 325 -8.33 7.86 -26.18
CA MET A 325 -9.61 7.21 -26.46
C MET A 325 -10.02 7.42 -27.93
N ASN A 326 -10.34 6.30 -28.60
CA ASN A 326 -10.94 6.32 -29.94
C ASN A 326 -12.47 6.47 -29.83
N TYR A 327 -13.00 7.59 -30.31
CA TYR A 327 -14.44 7.86 -30.32
C TYR A 327 -15.11 7.51 -31.67
N GLY A 328 -14.42 6.75 -32.53
CA GLY A 328 -14.92 6.31 -33.84
C GLY A 328 -14.75 7.34 -34.96
N GLY A 329 -14.78 8.64 -34.64
CA GLY A 329 -14.48 9.73 -35.57
C GLY A 329 -13.01 10.17 -35.62
N GLY A 330 -12.22 9.79 -34.61
CA GLY A 330 -10.84 10.20 -34.39
C GLY A 330 -10.37 9.81 -32.99
N HIS A 331 -9.29 10.41 -32.51
CA HIS A 331 -8.69 10.11 -31.21
C HIS A 331 -8.59 11.36 -30.34
N TRP A 332 -9.05 11.23 -29.10
CA TRP A 332 -8.70 12.13 -28.01
C TRP A 332 -7.42 11.65 -27.33
N GLU A 333 -6.56 12.59 -26.94
CA GLU A 333 -5.45 12.40 -26.01
C GLU A 333 -5.64 13.34 -24.82
N TYR A 334 -5.55 12.79 -23.60
CA TYR A 334 -5.54 13.55 -22.36
C TYR A 334 -4.24 13.29 -21.63
N ARG A 335 -3.60 14.36 -21.15
CA ARG A 335 -2.45 14.28 -20.25
C ARG A 335 -2.87 14.85 -18.91
N LEU A 336 -2.65 14.06 -17.88
CA LEU A 336 -2.99 14.37 -16.51
C LEU A 336 -1.70 14.37 -15.69
N THR A 337 -1.64 15.29 -14.73
CA THR A 337 -0.62 15.28 -13.69
C THR A 337 -1.24 14.82 -12.38
N ARG A 338 -0.52 14.03 -11.59
CA ARG A 338 -0.95 13.72 -10.23
C ARG A 338 -0.93 15.02 -9.44
N ILE A 339 -2.04 15.32 -8.78
CA ILE A 339 -2.03 16.25 -7.66
C ILE A 339 -1.31 15.52 -6.53
N THR A 340 0.02 15.53 -6.58
CA THR A 340 0.83 15.34 -5.39
C THR A 340 0.32 16.32 -4.34
N THR A 341 0.15 15.86 -3.10
CA THR A 341 -0.24 16.75 -2.00
C THR A 341 0.74 17.92 -2.00
N SER A 342 0.20 19.12 -2.29
CA SER A 342 1.03 20.29 -2.58
C SER A 342 2.08 20.44 -1.49
N PRO A 343 3.34 20.78 -1.79
CA PRO A 343 4.41 20.74 -0.80
C PRO A 343 4.22 21.72 0.37
N ILE A 344 3.17 22.54 0.36
CA ILE A 344 2.72 23.39 1.47
C ILE A 344 1.57 22.80 2.30
N VAL A 345 0.93 21.71 1.89
CA VAL A 345 -0.13 21.02 2.65
C VAL A 345 0.44 20.52 3.99
N GLY A 346 -0.34 20.67 5.05
CA GLY A 346 0.04 20.29 6.41
C GLY A 346 0.25 21.50 7.33
N ASN A 347 1.06 21.28 8.37
CA ASN A 347 1.23 22.21 9.49
C ASN A 347 2.61 22.86 9.47
N TRP A 348 2.66 24.18 9.34
CA TRP A 348 3.89 24.96 9.31
C TRP A 348 4.02 25.82 10.55
N LYS A 349 5.26 26.04 10.98
CA LYS A 349 5.62 27.02 12.00
C LYS A 349 6.64 27.99 11.42
N LEU A 350 6.60 29.21 11.91
CA LEU A 350 7.63 30.21 11.63
C LEU A 350 8.94 29.74 12.29
N ASN A 351 10.08 29.84 11.59
CA ASN A 351 11.41 29.66 12.19
C ASN A 351 12.25 30.95 12.20
N PHE A 352 11.83 31.94 11.41
CA PHE A 352 12.52 33.20 11.19
C PHE A 352 11.56 34.25 10.61
N ALA A 353 11.67 35.48 11.08
CA ALA A 353 11.06 36.65 10.44
C ALA A 353 12.09 37.76 10.23
N GLY A 354 11.98 38.49 9.13
CA GLY A 354 12.89 39.58 8.79
C GLY A 354 12.22 40.70 7.98
N LEU A 355 12.79 41.89 8.07
CA LEU A 355 12.38 43.09 7.36
C LEU A 355 13.63 43.84 6.87
N GLY A 356 13.59 44.29 5.63
CA GLY A 356 14.64 45.08 4.99
C GLY A 356 14.08 45.80 3.76
N LEU A 357 14.95 46.50 3.02
CA LEU A 357 14.53 47.38 1.93
C LEU A 357 14.20 46.64 0.62
N ASN A 358 14.92 45.56 0.31
CA ASN A 358 14.76 44.77 -0.91
C ASN A 358 14.36 43.31 -0.59
N PRO A 359 13.86 42.54 -1.58
CA PRO A 359 13.57 41.11 -1.38
C PRO A 359 14.80 40.34 -0.88
N GLY A 360 14.65 39.69 0.28
CA GLY A 360 15.72 38.95 0.96
C GLY A 360 16.54 39.77 1.97
N ASP A 361 16.38 41.10 2.03
CA ASP A 361 17.01 41.93 3.06
C ASP A 361 16.29 41.76 4.40
N THR A 362 17.07 41.68 5.48
CA THR A 362 16.60 41.45 6.86
C THR A 362 17.32 42.35 7.88
N ASP A 363 17.89 43.46 7.38
CA ASP A 363 18.81 44.34 8.08
C ASP A 363 18.11 45.39 8.97
N TRP A 364 16.82 45.68 8.75
CA TRP A 364 16.06 46.63 9.57
C TRP A 364 15.50 45.97 10.83
N PHE A 365 15.09 44.71 10.71
CA PHE A 365 14.68 43.86 11.82
C PHE A 365 14.84 42.39 11.41
N ASN A 366 15.29 41.54 12.32
CA ASN A 366 15.18 40.10 12.18
C ASN A 366 15.07 39.43 13.56
N ILE A 367 14.43 38.27 13.57
CA ILE A 367 14.26 37.42 14.74
C ILE A 367 14.16 35.96 14.28
N SER A 368 14.80 35.05 15.01
CA SER A 368 14.73 33.61 14.79
C SER A 368 14.00 32.94 15.95
N ASP A 369 13.38 31.78 15.68
CA ASP A 369 12.93 30.90 16.76
C ASP A 369 14.13 30.50 17.62
N THR A 370 13.95 30.61 18.94
CA THR A 370 14.93 30.24 19.97
C THR A 370 14.34 29.26 20.99
N GLY A 371 13.17 28.70 20.70
CA GLY A 371 12.42 27.79 21.56
C GLY A 371 11.39 28.48 22.45
N PRO A 372 10.72 27.72 23.34
CA PRO A 372 9.52 28.17 24.06
C PRO A 372 9.77 29.26 25.12
N GLU A 373 11.03 29.57 25.45
CA GLU A 373 11.41 30.68 26.34
C GLU A 373 11.95 31.91 25.55
N GLY A 374 11.89 31.87 24.21
CA GLY A 374 12.38 32.90 23.32
C GLY A 374 11.55 34.19 23.31
N GLU A 375 12.13 35.27 22.80
CA GLU A 375 11.36 36.49 22.50
C GLU A 375 10.33 36.15 21.42
N ARG A 376 9.04 36.47 21.68
CA ARG A 376 7.90 36.13 20.81
C ARG A 376 7.69 34.62 20.62
N ALA A 377 8.01 33.76 21.60
CA ALA A 377 7.77 32.32 21.52
C ALA A 377 6.33 31.96 21.08
N CYS A 378 5.32 32.67 21.61
CA CYS A 378 3.90 32.58 21.23
C CYS A 378 3.55 32.95 19.77
N TRP A 379 4.52 33.34 18.94
CA TRP A 379 4.33 33.56 17.49
C TRP A 379 5.10 32.54 16.65
N PHE A 380 6.12 31.93 17.24
CA PHE A 380 6.85 30.81 16.63
C PHE A 380 6.17 29.46 16.89
N ASP A 381 5.32 29.35 17.92
CA ASP A 381 4.53 28.15 18.20
C ASP A 381 3.17 28.11 17.47
N ASP A 382 2.65 29.25 16.99
CA ASP A 382 1.52 29.38 16.07
C ASP A 382 1.65 28.41 14.88
N ILE A 383 0.56 27.73 14.53
CA ILE A 383 0.53 26.79 13.39
C ILE A 383 -0.24 27.40 12.22
N TYR A 384 0.41 27.46 11.06
CA TYR A 384 -0.21 27.75 9.77
C TYR A 384 -0.61 26.42 9.12
N HIS A 385 -1.92 26.15 9.08
CA HIS A 385 -2.48 24.91 8.53
C HIS A 385 -3.00 25.14 7.12
N PHE A 386 -2.48 24.36 6.17
CA PHE A 386 -2.97 24.26 4.79
C PHE A 386 -3.61 22.89 4.62
N GLY A 387 -4.95 22.86 4.55
CA GLY A 387 -5.73 21.65 4.34
C GLY A 387 -5.67 21.19 2.88
N GLU A 388 -5.83 19.88 2.66
CA GLU A 388 -5.91 19.24 1.33
C GLU A 388 -7.10 19.74 0.51
N ASP A 389 -8.14 20.26 1.18
CA ASP A 389 -9.37 20.83 0.63
C ASP A 389 -9.24 22.33 0.24
N ALA A 390 -8.01 22.82 0.06
CA ALA A 390 -7.66 24.22 -0.11
C ALA A 390 -8.03 25.16 1.07
N SER A 391 -8.42 24.62 2.24
CA SER A 391 -8.69 25.45 3.43
C SER A 391 -7.41 25.94 4.10
N PHE A 392 -7.43 27.18 4.61
CA PHE A 392 -6.32 27.78 5.35
C PHE A 392 -6.77 28.26 6.73
N GLN A 393 -6.02 27.90 7.78
CA GLN A 393 -6.28 28.29 9.16
C GLN A 393 -4.98 28.68 9.88
N ILE A 394 -5.08 29.61 10.85
CA ILE A 394 -3.99 29.95 11.76
C ILE A 394 -4.40 29.50 13.17
N LEU A 395 -3.75 28.47 13.69
CA LEU A 395 -4.09 27.84 14.96
C LEU A 395 -3.19 28.39 16.08
N GLN A 396 -3.68 29.43 16.73
CA GLN A 396 -2.93 30.19 17.75
C GLN A 396 -2.98 29.60 19.16
N GLN A 397 -3.55 28.39 19.34
CA GLN A 397 -3.51 27.58 20.57
C GLN A 397 -3.97 28.26 21.91
N GLY A 398 -4.44 29.50 21.88
CA GLY A 398 -4.89 30.30 23.02
C GLY A 398 -4.15 31.63 23.20
N GLU A 399 -2.96 31.80 22.63
CA GLU A 399 -2.16 33.03 22.71
C GLU A 399 -1.31 33.25 21.45
N THR A 400 -1.15 34.50 21.03
CA THR A 400 -0.26 34.89 19.93
C THR A 400 0.52 36.16 20.30
N TRP A 401 1.52 36.56 19.50
CA TRP A 401 2.17 37.85 19.70
C TRP A 401 1.27 39.01 19.28
N LEU A 402 0.99 39.91 20.23
CA LEU A 402 0.18 41.10 20.03
C LEU A 402 1.01 42.36 20.21
N GLU A 403 0.71 43.36 19.39
CA GLU A 403 1.24 44.71 19.52
C GLU A 403 0.16 45.69 20.01
N THR A 404 0.58 46.74 20.71
CA THR A 404 -0.30 47.78 21.30
C THR A 404 -1.35 48.37 20.35
N TRP A 405 -1.12 48.39 19.04
CA TRP A 405 -2.12 48.86 18.07
C TRP A 405 -3.33 47.92 17.92
N GLN A 406 -3.19 46.64 18.28
CA GLN A 406 -4.27 45.65 18.32
C GLN A 406 -5.14 45.76 19.58
N GLY A 407 -4.74 46.57 20.58
CA GLY A 407 -5.46 46.81 21.82
C GLY A 407 -4.82 46.39 23.17
N PRO A 408 -3.75 45.57 23.28
CA PRO A 408 -3.12 45.31 24.57
C PRO A 408 -2.36 46.54 25.11
N ALA A 409 -2.10 46.56 26.42
CA ALA A 409 -1.43 47.68 27.08
C ALA A 409 0.08 47.77 26.78
N GLU A 410 0.69 46.65 26.40
CA GLU A 410 2.10 46.52 26.00
C GLU A 410 2.21 45.45 24.89
N ASN A 411 3.32 45.43 24.15
CA ASN A 411 3.57 44.38 23.17
C ASN A 411 3.98 43.09 23.90
N GLY A 412 3.37 41.95 23.56
CA GLY A 412 3.61 40.69 24.25
C GLY A 412 2.69 39.56 23.81
N CYS A 413 2.89 38.38 24.38
CA CYS A 413 1.98 37.24 24.21
C CYS A 413 0.62 37.52 24.86
N GLY A 414 -0.47 37.19 24.18
CA GLY A 414 -1.82 37.35 24.72
C GLY A 414 -2.91 36.74 23.85
N VAL A 415 -4.14 36.72 24.37
CA VAL A 415 -5.30 36.12 23.71
C VAL A 415 -5.55 36.80 22.35
N PRO A 416 -5.61 36.05 21.22
CA PRO A 416 -5.74 36.63 19.89
C PRO A 416 -6.98 37.52 19.71
N ILE A 417 -6.87 38.50 18.81
CA ILE A 417 -7.87 39.57 18.64
C ILE A 417 -8.35 39.65 17.18
N ALA A 418 -9.66 39.49 16.98
CA ALA A 418 -10.32 39.61 15.68
C ALA A 418 -9.93 40.91 14.92
N PRO A 419 -9.72 40.86 13.59
CA PRO A 419 -9.90 39.70 12.70
C PRO A 419 -8.71 38.74 12.64
N HIS A 420 -7.66 38.95 13.44
CA HIS A 420 -6.40 38.19 13.39
C HIS A 420 -6.32 37.09 14.47
N ASP A 421 -7.47 36.50 14.81
CA ASP A 421 -7.66 35.51 15.88
C ASP A 421 -7.85 34.07 15.39
N GLY A 422 -7.46 33.80 14.14
CA GLY A 422 -7.63 32.49 13.50
C GLY A 422 -9.08 32.07 13.25
N SER A 423 -10.08 32.86 13.67
CA SER A 423 -11.51 32.50 13.58
C SER A 423 -12.11 32.71 12.18
N THR A 424 -11.39 33.40 11.29
CA THR A 424 -11.84 33.66 9.91
C THR A 424 -11.55 32.44 9.05
N ALA A 425 -12.58 31.87 8.42
CA ALA A 425 -12.40 30.86 7.38
C ALA A 425 -11.73 31.49 6.14
N SER A 426 -10.64 30.87 5.70
CA SER A 426 -9.83 31.31 4.56
C SER A 426 -9.48 30.12 3.67
N ALA A 427 -9.11 30.40 2.42
CA ALA A 427 -8.63 29.42 1.46
C ALA A 427 -7.23 29.82 0.95
N TRP A 428 -6.47 28.84 0.46
CA TRP A 428 -5.17 29.05 -0.18
C TRP A 428 -5.18 28.65 -1.65
N ILE A 429 -4.23 29.21 -2.40
CA ILE A 429 -3.90 28.84 -3.79
C ILE A 429 -2.37 28.86 -3.85
N TYR A 430 -1.76 27.86 -4.48
CA TYR A 430 -0.31 27.68 -4.62
C TYR A 430 0.11 27.74 -6.09
#